data_AF-A0A523G3N2-F1
#
_entry.id   AF-A0A523G3N2-F1
#
_cell.length_a   1.000
_cell.length_b   1.000
_cell.length_c   1.000
_cell.angle_alpha   90.00
_cell.angle_beta   90.00
_cell.angle_gamma   90.00
#
_symmetry.space_group_name_H-M   'P 1'
#
loop_
_entity.id
_entity.type
_entity.pdbx_description
1 polymer ?
#
loop_
_entity_poly.entity_id
_entity_poly.type
_entity_poly.pdbx_seq_one_letter_code
_entity_poly.pdbx_strand_id
1 'polypeptide(L)'
;MKRVFDIKEREFNLSVNNALKMVSERLCDCEEENLPSRNPVDQMSSTYFVVSVNENIDPTYLDYYLRDELSKRNVKVDFEYGIYDCRVENMVYTKYVKQDGEAEDKIPEIPALTDAPFKRDQSYFGVHFPGKTSNLISQMGIWIFSSFVLLLVIVFFGYTLFVILKQKRLSEIQKDFINNM
;
A
#
# COMPACT_ATOMS: atom_id res chain seq x y z
N MET A 1 -7.95 10.43 11.89
CA MET A 1 -6.90 10.19 10.89
C MET A 1 -5.97 9.04 11.26
N LYS A 2 -5.31 9.02 12.43
CA LYS A 2 -4.43 7.91 12.87
C LYS A 2 -5.06 6.52 12.66
N ARG A 3 -6.27 6.28 13.21
CA ARG A 3 -6.99 5.00 13.03
C ARG A 3 -7.20 4.57 11.58
N VAL A 4 -7.45 5.51 10.65
CA VAL A 4 -7.69 5.19 9.22
C VAL A 4 -6.37 4.84 8.55
N PHE A 5 -5.31 5.58 8.87
CA PHE A 5 -3.96 5.25 8.43
C PHE A 5 -3.53 3.86 8.93
N ASP A 6 -3.75 3.54 10.21
CA ASP A 6 -3.42 2.24 10.81
C ASP A 6 -4.20 1.07 10.17
N ILE A 7 -5.42 1.33 9.66
CA ILE A 7 -6.20 0.33 8.91
C ILE A 7 -5.59 0.12 7.52
N LYS A 8 -5.33 1.21 6.79
CA LYS A 8 -4.74 1.15 5.43
C LYS A 8 -3.35 0.54 5.43
N GLU A 9 -2.55 0.85 6.45
CA GLU A 9 -1.25 0.23 6.66
C GLU A 9 -1.37 -1.28 6.88
N ARG A 10 -2.33 -1.74 7.70
CA ARG A 10 -2.56 -3.17 7.89
C ARG A 10 -3.05 -3.87 6.62
N GLU A 11 -3.98 -3.27 5.89
CA GLU A 11 -4.44 -3.78 4.60
C GLU A 11 -3.29 -3.93 3.60
N PHE A 12 -2.41 -2.93 3.53
CA PHE A 12 -1.21 -2.97 2.71
C PHE A 12 -0.26 -4.09 3.15
N ASN A 13 0.09 -4.17 4.43
CA ASN A 13 1.01 -5.18 4.95
C ASN A 13 0.47 -6.60 4.74
N LEU A 14 -0.84 -6.81 4.92
CA LEU A 14 -1.49 -8.11 4.65
C LEU A 14 -1.44 -8.46 3.16
N SER A 15 -1.69 -7.49 2.29
CA SER A 15 -1.65 -7.70 0.84
C SER A 15 -0.24 -8.06 0.38
N VAL A 16 0.78 -7.35 0.88
CA VAL A 16 2.19 -7.63 0.62
C VAL A 16 2.59 -8.98 1.19
N ASN A 17 2.27 -9.28 2.45
CA ASN A 17 2.63 -10.56 3.07
C ASN A 17 2.08 -11.75 2.26
N ASN A 18 0.80 -11.67 1.86
CA ASN A 18 0.20 -12.69 1.02
C ASN A 18 0.81 -12.76 -0.38
N ALA A 19 1.18 -11.61 -0.99
CA ALA A 19 1.86 -11.58 -2.28
C ALA A 19 3.20 -12.32 -2.20
N LEU A 20 4.02 -11.94 -1.21
CA LEU A 20 5.35 -12.50 -1.00
C LEU A 20 5.32 -13.99 -0.65
N LYS A 21 4.29 -14.43 0.09
CA LYS A 21 4.04 -15.85 0.32
C LYS A 21 3.77 -16.60 -0.99
N MET A 22 2.89 -16.09 -1.85
CA MET A 22 2.64 -16.71 -3.16
C MET A 22 3.88 -16.71 -4.05
N VAL A 23 4.70 -15.65 -4.01
CA VAL A 23 5.97 -15.60 -4.74
C VAL A 23 6.90 -16.71 -4.26
N SER A 24 7.03 -16.91 -2.94
CA SER A 24 7.86 -18.01 -2.41
C SER A 24 7.33 -19.38 -2.82
N GLU A 25 6.01 -19.58 -2.84
CA GLU A 25 5.39 -20.83 -3.28
C GLU A 25 5.69 -21.10 -4.77
N ARG A 26 5.50 -20.10 -5.64
CA ARG A 26 5.81 -20.23 -7.07
C ARG A 26 7.28 -20.41 -7.39
N LEU A 27 8.16 -19.93 -6.53
CA LEU A 27 9.59 -20.20 -6.63
C LEU A 27 9.94 -21.62 -6.19
N CYS A 28 9.11 -22.28 -5.35
CA CYS A 28 9.33 -23.63 -4.83
C CYS A 28 8.53 -24.73 -5.57
N ASP A 29 7.69 -24.39 -6.56
CA ASP A 29 6.76 -25.29 -7.28
C ASP A 29 7.43 -26.46 -8.04
N CYS A 30 8.74 -26.67 -7.87
CA CYS A 30 9.49 -27.78 -8.46
C CYS A 30 9.46 -29.07 -7.60
N GLU A 31 9.26 -29.01 -6.28
CA GLU A 31 9.22 -30.21 -5.40
C GLU A 31 8.42 -29.93 -4.09
N GLU A 32 7.43 -30.77 -3.75
CA GLU A 32 6.60 -30.63 -2.53
C GLU A 32 7.43 -30.63 -1.22
N GLU A 33 8.65 -31.19 -1.24
CA GLU A 33 9.57 -31.20 -0.10
C GLU A 33 10.18 -29.81 0.18
N ASN A 34 10.14 -28.88 -0.77
CA ASN A 34 10.75 -27.55 -0.65
C ASN A 34 9.80 -26.47 -0.14
N LEU A 35 8.55 -26.80 0.21
CA LEU A 35 7.61 -25.83 0.75
C LEU A 35 8.00 -25.38 2.18
N PRO A 36 8.00 -24.07 2.45
CA PRO A 36 8.29 -23.57 3.78
C PRO A 36 7.19 -23.99 4.77
N SER A 37 7.56 -24.76 5.80
CA SER A 37 6.63 -25.30 6.81
C SER A 37 6.04 -24.24 7.77
N ARG A 38 6.51 -22.99 7.66
CA ARG A 38 6.11 -21.81 8.43
C ARG A 38 5.94 -20.64 7.45
N ASN A 39 5.22 -19.59 7.84
CA ASN A 39 5.15 -18.36 7.04
C ASN A 39 6.57 -17.93 6.64
N PRO A 40 6.92 -17.92 5.34
CA PRO A 40 8.27 -17.63 4.88
C PRO A 40 8.59 -16.13 4.90
N VAL A 41 7.58 -15.29 5.15
CA VAL A 41 7.69 -13.83 5.10
C VAL A 41 7.82 -13.25 6.49
N ASP A 42 8.98 -12.66 6.76
CA ASP A 42 9.27 -11.90 7.96
C ASP A 42 9.22 -10.39 7.66
N GLN A 43 8.36 -9.68 8.39
CA GLN A 43 8.26 -8.22 8.29
C GLN A 43 9.29 -7.56 9.22
N MET A 44 10.36 -7.01 8.64
CA MET A 44 11.43 -6.34 9.40
C MET A 44 11.06 -4.92 9.79
N SER A 45 10.31 -4.22 8.93
CA SER A 45 9.81 -2.87 9.19
C SER A 45 8.47 -2.62 8.52
N SER A 46 7.91 -1.42 8.66
CA SER A 46 6.70 -1.05 7.91
C SER A 46 6.91 -1.04 6.39
N THR A 47 8.14 -0.86 5.91
CA THR A 47 8.45 -0.76 4.48
C THR A 47 9.29 -1.93 3.96
N TYR A 48 9.85 -2.77 4.84
CA TYR A 48 10.81 -3.80 4.48
C TYR A 48 10.38 -5.20 4.92
N PHE A 49 10.40 -6.13 3.98
CA PHE A 49 9.98 -7.52 4.15
C PHE A 49 11.09 -8.43 3.64
N VAL A 50 11.31 -9.54 4.32
CA VAL A 50 12.31 -10.55 3.97
C VAL A 50 11.61 -11.88 3.82
N VAL A 51 11.97 -12.62 2.79
CA VAL A 51 11.35 -13.90 2.45
C VAL A 51 12.43 -14.96 2.35
N SER A 52 12.20 -16.07 3.06
CA SER A 52 13.03 -17.28 3.00
C SER A 52 12.58 -18.20 1.87
N VAL A 53 13.55 -18.72 1.11
CA VAL A 53 13.33 -19.68 0.02
C VAL A 53 14.34 -20.82 0.17
N ASN A 54 13.88 -22.05 -0.06
CA ASN A 54 14.71 -23.26 0.10
C ASN A 54 15.58 -23.57 -1.13
N GLU A 55 15.42 -22.82 -2.23
CA GLU A 55 16.13 -23.01 -3.49
C GLU A 55 16.91 -21.75 -3.92
N ASN A 56 17.73 -21.88 -4.98
CA ASN A 56 18.41 -20.75 -5.60
C ASN A 56 17.42 -19.84 -6.30
N ILE A 57 17.57 -18.53 -6.10
CA ILE A 57 16.65 -17.54 -6.64
C ILE A 57 17.20 -17.00 -7.97
N ASP A 58 16.50 -17.26 -9.07
CA ASP A 58 16.77 -16.58 -10.34
C ASP A 58 16.16 -15.16 -10.33
N PRO A 59 16.97 -14.11 -10.53
CA PRO A 59 16.49 -12.72 -10.54
C PRO A 59 15.38 -12.45 -11.56
N THR A 60 15.36 -13.18 -12.67
CA THR A 60 14.40 -13.03 -13.77
C THR A 60 13.02 -13.53 -13.36
N TYR A 61 12.96 -14.73 -12.81
CA TYR A 61 11.71 -15.31 -12.30
C TYR A 61 11.20 -14.54 -11.09
N LEU A 62 12.09 -14.11 -10.19
CA LEU A 62 11.71 -13.28 -9.06
C LEU A 62 11.08 -11.95 -9.49
N ASP A 63 11.67 -11.23 -10.46
CA ASP A 63 11.10 -9.97 -10.98
C ASP A 63 9.68 -10.18 -11.50
N TYR A 64 9.50 -11.22 -12.32
CA TYR A 64 8.22 -11.55 -12.93
C TYR A 64 7.17 -11.87 -11.87
N TYR A 65 7.48 -12.77 -10.93
CA TYR A 65 6.53 -13.18 -9.89
C TYR A 65 6.20 -12.04 -8.91
N LEU A 66 7.17 -11.21 -8.54
CA LEU A 66 6.93 -10.03 -7.72
C LEU A 66 5.94 -9.07 -8.39
N ARG A 67 6.18 -8.74 -9.67
CA ARG A 67 5.28 -7.86 -10.44
C ARG A 67 3.88 -8.44 -10.56
N ASP A 68 3.78 -9.73 -10.89
CA ASP A 68 2.50 -10.41 -11.09
C ASP A 68 1.71 -10.51 -9.77
N GLU A 69 2.30 -11.01 -8.69
CA GLU A 69 1.60 -11.18 -7.41
C GLU A 69 1.23 -9.86 -6.73
N LEU A 70 2.11 -8.84 -6.79
CA LEU A 70 1.81 -7.52 -6.24
C LEU A 70 0.70 -6.81 -7.03
N SER A 71 0.72 -6.91 -8.36
CA SER A 71 -0.31 -6.31 -9.22
C SER A 71 -1.67 -6.99 -9.06
N LYS A 72 -1.71 -8.33 -8.98
CA LYS A 72 -2.93 -9.11 -8.70
C LYS A 72 -3.62 -8.70 -7.39
N ARG A 73 -2.85 -8.20 -6.43
CA ARG A 73 -3.34 -7.75 -5.11
C ARG A 73 -3.52 -6.25 -5.02
N ASN A 74 -3.47 -5.55 -6.16
CA ASN A 74 -3.65 -4.11 -6.27
C ASN A 74 -2.67 -3.30 -5.39
N VAL A 75 -1.51 -3.87 -5.08
CA VAL A 75 -0.41 -3.16 -4.43
C VAL A 75 0.27 -2.38 -5.54
N LYS A 76 -0.12 -1.11 -5.76
CA LYS A 76 0.41 -0.21 -6.81
C LYS A 76 1.45 0.76 -6.24
N VAL A 77 2.55 0.22 -5.72
CA VAL A 77 3.61 1.00 -5.08
C VAL A 77 4.93 0.51 -5.64
N ASP A 78 5.74 1.45 -6.13
CA ASP A 78 7.11 1.15 -6.55
C ASP A 78 7.88 0.46 -5.42
N PHE A 79 8.65 -0.55 -5.81
CA PHE A 79 9.37 -1.38 -4.86
C PHE A 79 10.78 -1.66 -5.34
N GLU A 80 11.63 -1.99 -4.40
CA GLU A 80 12.98 -2.45 -4.61
C GLU A 80 13.08 -3.87 -4.07
N TYR A 81 13.82 -4.73 -4.75
CA TYR A 81 14.09 -6.05 -4.22
C TYR A 81 15.55 -6.43 -4.37
N GLY A 82 16.03 -7.23 -3.43
CA GLY A 82 17.41 -7.69 -3.39
C GLY A 82 17.49 -9.16 -3.03
N ILE A 83 18.45 -9.85 -3.62
CA ILE A 83 18.73 -11.27 -3.34
C ILE A 83 19.98 -11.33 -2.48
N TYR A 84 19.87 -12.07 -1.37
CA TYR A 84 20.95 -12.30 -0.44
C TYR A 84 21.43 -13.74 -0.56
N ASP A 85 22.73 -13.90 -0.81
CA ASP A 85 23.39 -15.20 -0.84
C ASP A 85 24.09 -15.46 0.50
N CYS A 86 23.63 -16.48 1.22
CA CYS A 86 24.19 -16.88 2.51
C CYS A 86 25.62 -17.42 2.42
N ARG A 87 26.10 -17.81 1.23
CA ARG A 87 27.46 -18.33 1.02
C ARG A 87 28.49 -17.22 0.95
N VAL A 88 28.12 -16.08 0.40
CA VAL A 88 28.99 -14.90 0.20
C VAL A 88 28.70 -13.82 1.25
N GLU A 89 27.70 -14.05 2.12
CA GLU A 89 27.22 -13.13 3.16
C GLU A 89 26.90 -11.72 2.65
N ASN A 90 26.50 -11.62 1.37
CA ASN A 90 26.31 -10.34 0.69
C ASN A 90 25.05 -10.35 -0.19
N MET A 91 24.54 -9.15 -0.46
CA MET A 91 23.53 -8.95 -1.50
C MET A 91 24.18 -9.12 -2.87
N VAL A 92 23.72 -10.12 -3.62
CA VAL A 92 24.26 -10.46 -4.94
C VAL A 92 23.50 -9.77 -6.09
N TYR A 93 22.29 -9.30 -5.81
CA TYR A 93 21.44 -8.63 -6.77
C TYR A 93 20.56 -7.60 -6.09
N THR A 94 20.37 -6.44 -6.71
CA THR A 94 19.39 -5.43 -6.30
C THR A 94 18.77 -4.80 -7.54
N LYS A 95 17.48 -4.48 -7.48
CA LYS A 95 16.78 -3.80 -8.56
C LYS A 95 15.64 -2.94 -8.03
N TYR A 96 15.50 -1.75 -8.63
CA TYR A 96 14.35 -0.88 -8.46
C TYR A 96 13.29 -1.19 -9.52
N VAL A 97 12.04 -1.29 -9.10
CA VAL A 97 10.90 -1.60 -9.97
C VAL A 97 9.84 -0.51 -9.84
N LYS A 98 9.63 0.21 -10.94
CA LYS A 98 8.42 1.02 -11.12
C LYS A 98 7.25 0.14 -11.50
N GLN A 99 6.11 0.40 -10.88
CA GLN A 99 4.89 -0.35 -11.15
C GLN A 99 4.06 0.21 -12.30
N ASP A 100 4.13 1.53 -12.52
CA ASP A 100 3.39 2.25 -13.55
C ASP A 100 4.26 2.71 -14.75
N GLY A 101 5.39 2.05 -15.01
CA GLY A 101 6.25 2.40 -16.14
C GLY A 101 7.56 1.61 -16.21
N GLU A 102 8.45 2.05 -17.09
CA GLU A 102 9.80 1.47 -17.17
C GLU A 102 10.64 1.88 -15.95
N ALA A 103 11.45 0.94 -15.47
CA ALA A 103 12.36 1.18 -14.36
C ALA A 103 13.39 2.24 -14.79
N GLU A 104 13.48 3.34 -14.04
CA GLU A 104 14.63 4.24 -14.14
C GLU A 104 15.83 3.59 -13.47
N ASP A 105 17.04 3.91 -13.93
CA ASP A 105 18.31 3.62 -13.27
C ASP A 105 18.42 4.39 -11.93
N LYS A 106 17.55 4.06 -11.00
CA LYS A 106 17.67 4.45 -9.60
C LYS A 106 18.51 3.42 -8.89
N ILE A 107 19.53 3.90 -8.17
CA ILE A 107 20.34 3.07 -7.29
C ILE A 107 19.40 2.56 -6.18
N PRO A 108 19.20 1.23 -6.04
CA PRO A 108 18.34 0.70 -4.99
C PRO A 108 18.91 1.02 -3.60
N GLU A 109 18.08 1.56 -2.71
CA GLU A 109 18.42 1.86 -1.32
C GLU A 109 17.82 0.77 -0.41
N ILE A 110 18.13 -0.48 -0.71
CA ILE A 110 17.64 -1.61 0.08
C ILE A 110 18.50 -1.71 1.34
N PRO A 111 17.89 -1.77 2.55
CA PRO A 111 18.62 -1.97 3.78
C PRO A 111 19.50 -3.22 3.72
N ALA A 112 20.76 -3.09 4.13
CA ALA A 112 21.66 -4.22 4.25
C ALA A 112 21.07 -5.26 5.20
N LEU A 113 21.08 -6.51 4.75
CA LEU A 113 20.59 -7.68 5.47
C LEU A 113 21.63 -8.14 6.50
N THR A 114 21.94 -7.30 7.50
CA THR A 114 22.98 -7.62 8.50
C THR A 114 22.47 -8.40 9.71
N ASP A 115 21.19 -8.28 10.08
CA ASP A 115 20.65 -8.82 11.35
C ASP A 115 19.45 -9.77 11.19
N ALA A 116 19.12 -10.21 9.97
CA ALA A 116 17.98 -11.10 9.79
C ALA A 116 18.30 -12.53 10.28
N PRO A 117 17.29 -13.29 10.77
CA PRO A 117 17.48 -14.62 11.32
C PRO A 117 17.69 -15.65 10.20
N PHE A 118 18.84 -15.58 9.53
CA PHE A 118 19.17 -16.48 8.43
C PHE A 118 19.49 -17.87 8.95
N LYS A 119 18.81 -18.87 8.40
CA LYS A 119 19.20 -20.27 8.51
C LYS A 119 20.31 -20.54 7.52
N ARG A 120 21.29 -21.35 7.93
CA ARG A 120 22.28 -21.89 6.99
C ARG A 120 21.55 -22.73 5.94
N ASP A 121 21.96 -22.58 4.68
CA ASP A 121 21.45 -23.31 3.50
C ASP A 121 20.11 -22.82 2.91
N GLN A 122 19.65 -21.61 3.27
CA GLN A 122 18.49 -20.98 2.62
C GLN A 122 18.88 -19.69 1.90
N SER A 123 18.24 -19.45 0.74
CA SER A 123 18.34 -18.19 0.03
C SER A 123 17.28 -17.22 0.54
N TYR A 124 17.60 -15.93 0.54
CA TYR A 124 16.66 -14.90 0.99
C TYR A 124 16.51 -13.83 -0.06
N PHE A 125 15.30 -13.30 -0.19
CA PHE A 125 15.08 -12.05 -0.92
C PHE A 125 14.38 -11.02 -0.03
N GLY A 126 14.87 -9.78 -0.08
CA GLY A 126 14.29 -8.63 0.59
C GLY A 126 13.47 -7.80 -0.39
N VAL A 127 12.35 -7.24 0.05
CA VAL A 127 11.53 -6.30 -0.72
C VAL A 127 11.28 -5.05 0.12
N HIS A 128 11.66 -3.90 -0.41
CA HIS A 128 11.55 -2.58 0.21
C HIS A 128 10.57 -1.70 -0.58
N PHE A 129 9.66 -1.01 0.12
CA PHE A 129 8.67 -0.11 -0.45
C PHE A 129 8.95 1.34 -0.04
N PRO A 130 9.90 2.04 -0.69
CA PRO A 130 10.29 3.40 -0.29
C PRO A 130 9.13 4.41 -0.42
N GLY A 131 8.26 4.22 -1.41
CA GLY A 131 7.11 5.08 -1.67
C GLY A 131 5.83 4.76 -0.87
N LYS A 132 5.87 3.80 0.07
CA LYS A 132 4.66 3.32 0.77
C LYS A 132 3.90 4.43 1.48
N THR A 133 4.60 5.21 2.32
CA THR A 133 3.96 6.21 3.19
C THR A 133 3.32 7.33 2.38
N SER A 134 4.02 7.84 1.37
CA SER A 134 3.52 8.86 0.44
C SER A 134 2.29 8.38 -0.31
N ASN A 135 2.32 7.15 -0.85
CA ASN A 135 1.17 6.57 -1.55
C ASN A 135 -0.05 6.38 -0.65
N LEU A 136 0.13 5.86 0.57
CA LEU A 136 -0.96 5.70 1.53
C LEU A 136 -1.58 7.04 1.92
N ILE A 137 -0.75 8.08 2.13
CA ILE A 137 -1.22 9.43 2.45
C ILE A 137 -1.96 10.06 1.27
N SER A 138 -1.46 9.91 0.05
CA SER A 138 -2.09 10.43 -1.17
C SER A 138 -3.50 9.87 -1.36
N GLN A 139 -3.68 8.56 -1.14
CA GLN A 139 -4.99 7.91 -1.19
C GLN A 139 -5.97 8.45 -0.14
N MET A 140 -5.49 8.97 1.00
CA MET A 140 -6.35 9.59 2.02
C MET A 140 -6.76 11.03 1.66
N GLY A 141 -5.99 11.73 0.83
CA GLY A 141 -6.27 13.12 0.43
C GLY A 141 -7.62 13.28 -0.27
N ILE A 142 -8.00 12.31 -1.12
CA ILE A 142 -9.29 12.35 -1.83
C ILE A 142 -10.50 12.29 -0.87
N TRP A 143 -10.37 11.59 0.26
CA TRP A 143 -11.43 11.47 1.27
C TRP A 143 -11.64 12.78 2.02
N ILE A 144 -10.54 13.47 2.33
CA ILE A 144 -10.56 14.80 2.97
C ILE A 144 -11.18 15.82 2.03
N PHE A 145 -10.79 15.83 0.76
CA PHE A 145 -11.38 16.69 -0.25
C PHE A 145 -12.88 16.43 -0.41
N SER A 146 -13.29 15.17 -0.55
CA SER A 146 -14.71 14.81 -0.66
C SER A 146 -15.52 15.21 0.57
N SER A 147 -14.95 15.05 1.77
CA SER A 147 -15.61 15.46 3.02
C SER A 147 -15.79 16.97 3.09
N PHE A 148 -14.80 17.72 2.62
CA PHE A 148 -14.87 19.18 2.54
C PHE A 148 -15.93 19.65 1.55
N VAL A 149 -15.99 19.05 0.35
CA VAL A 149 -17.03 19.35 -0.65
C VAL A 149 -18.42 19.03 -0.09
N LEU A 150 -18.59 17.88 0.57
CA LEU A 150 -19.86 17.51 1.20
C LEU A 150 -20.27 18.52 2.27
N LEU A 151 -19.33 18.99 3.09
CA LEU A 151 -19.60 20.01 4.11
C LEU A 151 -20.06 21.33 3.47
N LEU A 152 -19.41 21.77 2.38
CA LEU A 152 -19.84 22.96 1.63
C LEU A 152 -21.27 22.81 1.09
N VAL A 153 -21.62 21.64 0.56
CA VAL A 153 -22.98 21.35 0.08
C VAL A 153 -23.99 21.46 1.22
N ILE A 154 -23.69 20.89 2.40
CA ILE A 154 -24.57 20.98 3.58
C ILE A 154 -24.78 22.43 4.02
N VAL A 155 -23.70 23.23 4.08
CA VAL A 155 -23.78 24.65 4.46
C VAL A 155 -24.61 25.45 3.44
N PHE A 156 -24.44 25.19 2.15
CA PHE A 156 -25.22 25.83 1.09
C PHE A 156 -26.71 25.52 1.18
N PHE A 157 -27.07 24.25 1.42
CA PHE A 157 -28.46 23.86 1.65
C PHE A 157 -29.04 24.46 2.93
N GLY A 158 -28.26 24.50 4.01
CA GLY A 158 -28.66 25.17 5.25
C GLY A 158 -28.95 26.67 5.03
N TYR A 159 -28.10 27.36 4.28
CA TYR A 159 -28.28 28.77 3.95
C TYR A 159 -29.51 29.01 3.08
N THR A 160 -29.71 28.22 2.03
CA THR A 160 -30.86 28.36 1.13
C THR A 160 -32.18 28.13 1.86
N LEU A 161 -32.28 27.11 2.71
CA LEU A 161 -33.46 26.89 3.57
C LEU A 161 -33.70 28.05 4.53
N PHE A 162 -32.65 28.58 5.16
CA PHE A 162 -32.76 29.74 6.04
C PHE A 162 -33.33 30.97 5.31
N VAL A 163 -32.85 31.23 4.09
CA VAL A 163 -33.35 32.32 3.25
C VAL A 163 -34.83 32.11 2.89
N ILE A 164 -35.21 30.89 2.48
CA ILE A 164 -36.60 30.56 2.12
C ILE A 164 -37.54 30.75 3.33
N LEU A 165 -37.16 30.27 4.51
CA LEU A 165 -37.95 30.45 5.74
C LEU A 165 -38.09 31.91 6.11
N LYS A 166 -37.02 32.70 5.98
CA LYS A 166 -37.06 34.15 6.22
C LYS A 166 -37.99 34.88 5.23
N GLN A 167 -37.95 34.49 3.95
CA GLN A 167 -38.83 35.06 2.92
C GLN A 167 -40.31 34.71 3.18
N LYS A 168 -40.62 33.45 3.54
CA LYS A 168 -41.99 33.05 3.91
C LYS A 168 -42.55 33.88 5.07
N ARG A 169 -41.77 34.05 6.14
CA ARG A 169 -42.17 34.83 7.32
C ARG A 169 -42.46 36.30 6.98
N LEU A 170 -41.64 36.93 6.14
CA LEU A 170 -41.87 38.31 5.70
C LEU A 170 -43.13 38.44 4.84
N SER A 171 -43.40 37.46 3.98
CA SER A 171 -44.59 37.44 3.14
C SER A 171 -45.87 37.29 3.96
N GLU A 172 -45.87 36.51 5.04
CA GLU A 172 -47.04 36.37 5.92
C GLU A 172 -47.34 37.68 6.66
N ILE A 173 -46.32 38.33 7.24
CA ILE A 173 -46.50 39.62 7.95
C ILE A 173 -47.07 40.71 7.03
N GLN A 174 -46.59 40.81 5.79
CA GLN A 174 -47.12 41.78 4.82
C GLN A 174 -48.58 41.49 4.46
N LYS A 175 -48.93 40.21 4.32
CA LYS A 175 -50.29 39.79 3.98
C LYS A 175 -51.26 40.11 5.12
N ASP A 176 -50.86 39.89 6.36
CA ASP A 176 -51.64 40.25 7.55
C ASP A 176 -51.89 41.77 7.64
N PHE A 177 -50.90 42.58 7.24
CA PHE A 177 -51.05 44.03 7.20
C PHE A 177 -52.10 44.49 6.18
N ILE A 178 -52.11 43.90 4.98
CA ILE A 178 -53.09 44.21 3.93
C ILE A 178 -54.49 43.73 4.31
N ASN A 179 -54.59 42.56 4.95
CA ASN A 179 -55.88 41.94 5.23
C ASN A 179 -56.55 42.47 6.51
N ASN A 180 -55.80 43.20 7.35
CA ASN A 180 -56.28 43.82 8.60
C ASN A 180 -56.42 45.35 8.51
N MET A 181 -56.15 45.96 7.35
CA MET A 181 -56.48 47.35 7.01
C MET A 181 -57.77 47.41 6.19
#